data_AF-A0A4Y3QPW7-F1
#
_entry.id   AF-A0A4Y3QPW7-F1
#
_cell.length_a   1.000
_cell.length_b   1.000
_cell.length_c   1.000
_cell.angle_alpha   90.00
_cell.angle_beta   90.00
_cell.angle_gamma   90.00
#
_symmetry.space_group_name_H-M   'P 1'
#
loop_
_entity.id
_entity.type
_entity.pdbx_description
1 polymer ?
#
loop_
_entity_poly.entity_id
_entity_poly.type
_entity_poly.pdbx_seq_one_letter_code
_entity_poly.pdbx_strand_id
1 'polypeptide(L)'
;MSHTPTRTVVVDAGRESTFRSLNGVGGVPGPVAAYPDFPDMTPLWREAGVTLVRSFDWVSRLDTRDDPTSLFPDWRADPDDPASYNFAATDAWVDAVHSIGAEVLFTVASSIPKNKLPAADVEVYGRVVEHIVRHYSQGWAGGPATPVRLYEFGDQPDFGPLHFAGRPEEFYAMYRAFCEAVHRVDPSLTVGGPSVAFSLEADSPYREGFLKFVRENDLPLHFFSFLWFTDGSRDPMDYRYVARELRAVLDGHGFTDTDLTLSYWNYLAVPSSTAPAPEKGAFMAATAIALQDTVIDHAFFFRADTGRDPHYGFVDPGGVGDVDGRPDERSRALVLAGRALTGRRLEATGGDESGLAVAAGRDGDTVRVLVTNYVAPDSALAPRAEDRFTFRIPIGEQRIELGLTLPPQRLDLASAGVERVSLDLRNLPWADATVQATVTSLSGAIEGPSPVAVSEEGSLRMDLALEPQSVFLVELTA
;
A
#
# COMPACT_ATOMS: atom_id res chain seq x y z
N MET A 1 -15.03 -39.65 -18.25
CA MET A 1 -15.51 -38.44 -17.55
C MET A 1 -14.27 -37.68 -17.18
N SER A 2 -14.06 -36.49 -17.76
CA SER A 2 -12.94 -35.63 -17.36
C SER A 2 -13.18 -35.22 -15.91
N HIS A 3 -12.25 -35.53 -15.02
CA HIS A 3 -12.32 -35.08 -13.63
C HIS A 3 -11.87 -33.62 -13.61
N THR A 4 -12.81 -32.68 -13.52
CA THR A 4 -12.50 -31.25 -13.35
C THR A 4 -11.65 -31.10 -12.08
N PRO A 5 -10.40 -30.61 -12.17
CA PRO A 5 -9.54 -30.41 -11.01
C PRO A 5 -10.22 -29.52 -9.98
N THR A 6 -10.64 -30.12 -8.86
CA THR A 6 -11.43 -29.46 -7.82
C THR A 6 -10.63 -29.39 -6.53
N ARG A 7 -10.53 -28.19 -5.94
CA ARG A 7 -9.90 -27.97 -4.63
C ARG A 7 -10.98 -27.82 -3.57
N THR A 8 -10.86 -28.56 -2.46
CA THR A 8 -11.67 -28.29 -1.28
C THR A 8 -11.02 -27.20 -0.44
N VAL A 9 -11.79 -26.17 -0.11
CA VAL A 9 -11.42 -25.08 0.80
C VAL A 9 -12.31 -25.19 2.02
N VAL A 10 -11.70 -25.22 3.21
CA VAL A 10 -12.42 -25.35 4.47
C VAL A 10 -12.31 -24.05 5.24
N VAL A 11 -13.45 -23.48 5.66
CA VAL A 11 -13.49 -22.33 6.57
C VAL A 11 -14.16 -22.78 7.86
N ASP A 12 -13.47 -22.57 8.99
CA ASP A 12 -14.00 -22.87 10.32
C ASP A 12 -14.40 -21.57 11.03
N ALA A 13 -15.70 -21.28 11.06
CA ALA A 13 -16.23 -20.08 11.72
C ALA A 13 -16.19 -20.16 13.26
N GLY A 14 -15.83 -21.30 13.83
CA GLY A 14 -15.59 -21.47 15.27
C GLY A 14 -14.16 -21.15 15.70
N ARG A 15 -13.24 -20.94 14.75
CA ARG A 15 -11.82 -20.65 15.02
C ARG A 15 -11.46 -19.25 14.54
N GLU A 16 -11.51 -18.30 15.48
CA GLU A 16 -11.32 -16.88 15.19
C GLU A 16 -9.95 -16.34 15.61
N SER A 17 -9.47 -15.36 14.86
CA SER A 17 -8.30 -14.52 15.14
C SER A 17 -8.57 -13.09 14.68
N THR A 18 -7.55 -12.23 14.61
CA THR A 18 -7.67 -10.82 14.24
C THR A 18 -7.01 -10.58 12.88
N PHE A 19 -7.68 -9.84 11.99
CA PHE A 19 -7.01 -9.29 10.81
C PHE A 19 -6.09 -8.13 11.20
N ARG A 20 -4.99 -7.98 10.47
CA ARG A 20 -4.11 -6.81 10.59
C ARG A 20 -4.64 -5.70 9.69
N SER A 21 -4.58 -4.47 10.16
CA SER A 21 -5.05 -3.28 9.45
C SER A 21 -4.03 -2.85 8.39
N LEU A 22 -4.02 -3.55 7.26
CA LEU A 22 -3.07 -3.35 6.15
C LEU A 22 -3.71 -2.71 4.91
N ASN A 23 -4.92 -2.15 5.06
CA ASN A 23 -5.67 -1.51 3.99
C ASN A 23 -5.28 -0.02 3.87
N GLY A 24 -4.00 0.25 3.66
CA GLY A 24 -3.50 1.59 3.33
C GLY A 24 -3.38 1.81 1.83
N VAL A 25 -3.44 3.06 1.38
CA VAL A 25 -3.33 3.43 -0.06
C VAL A 25 -2.50 4.70 -0.28
N GLY A 26 -1.89 4.81 -1.45
CA GLY A 26 -1.45 6.09 -2.04
C GLY A 26 -2.46 6.62 -3.06
N GLY A 27 -2.24 7.84 -3.55
CA GLY A 27 -3.11 8.52 -4.52
C GLY A 27 -3.80 9.78 -4.00
N VAL A 28 -4.36 10.56 -4.93
CA VAL A 28 -5.06 11.82 -4.67
C VAL A 28 -6.54 11.55 -4.31
N PRO A 29 -7.05 12.06 -3.17
CA PRO A 29 -8.41 11.74 -2.69
C PRO A 29 -9.53 12.24 -3.59
N GLY A 30 -9.33 13.37 -4.25
CA GLY A 30 -10.38 14.01 -5.01
C GLY A 30 -10.05 15.44 -5.42
N PRO A 31 -11.02 16.14 -6.02
CA PRO A 31 -10.84 17.50 -6.49
C PRO A 31 -10.73 18.46 -5.32
N VAL A 32 -9.87 19.47 -5.47
CA VAL A 32 -9.80 20.65 -4.59
C VAL A 32 -9.82 21.90 -5.46
N ALA A 33 -10.02 23.07 -4.87
CA ALA A 33 -10.19 24.32 -5.63
C ALA A 33 -9.04 24.60 -6.63
N ALA A 34 -7.80 24.30 -6.24
CA ALA A 34 -6.62 24.45 -7.10
C ALA A 34 -6.45 23.33 -8.14
N TYR A 35 -7.09 22.17 -7.92
CA TYR A 35 -6.96 20.96 -8.73
C TYR A 35 -8.34 20.29 -8.97
N PRO A 36 -9.24 20.92 -9.75
CA PRO A 36 -10.61 20.46 -9.91
C PRO A 36 -10.75 19.20 -10.79
N ASP A 37 -9.69 18.81 -11.50
CA ASP A 37 -9.72 17.74 -12.51
C ASP A 37 -9.51 16.33 -11.92
N PHE A 38 -9.22 16.22 -10.63
CA PHE A 38 -9.14 14.93 -9.95
C PHE A 38 -10.55 14.38 -9.68
N PRO A 39 -10.86 13.13 -10.03
CA PRO A 39 -12.13 12.52 -9.64
C PRO A 39 -12.12 12.19 -8.15
N ASP A 40 -13.30 12.26 -7.52
CA ASP A 40 -13.47 11.91 -6.10
C ASP A 40 -13.33 10.39 -5.89
N MET A 41 -12.24 9.99 -5.23
CA MET A 41 -11.91 8.61 -4.91
C MET A 41 -12.43 8.19 -3.53
N THR A 42 -12.93 9.13 -2.71
CA THR A 42 -13.39 8.82 -1.35
C THR A 42 -14.53 7.78 -1.27
N PRO A 43 -15.46 7.65 -2.26
CA PRO A 43 -16.43 6.56 -2.26
C PRO A 43 -15.77 5.19 -2.40
N LEU A 44 -14.81 5.04 -3.32
CA LEU A 44 -14.04 3.81 -3.52
C LEU A 44 -13.28 3.45 -2.25
N TRP A 45 -12.58 4.42 -1.66
CA TRP A 45 -11.77 4.19 -0.46
C TRP A 45 -12.62 3.81 0.75
N ARG A 46 -13.79 4.43 0.91
CA ARG A 46 -14.76 4.07 1.96
C ARG A 46 -15.27 2.64 1.77
N GLU A 47 -15.61 2.25 0.54
CA GLU A 47 -16.09 0.90 0.23
C GLU A 47 -15.00 -0.17 0.43
N ALA A 48 -13.75 0.16 0.09
CA ALA A 48 -12.59 -0.68 0.31
C ALA A 48 -12.09 -0.69 1.77
N GLY A 49 -12.74 0.03 2.68
CA GLY A 49 -12.34 0.09 4.09
C GLY A 49 -10.90 0.57 4.26
N VAL A 50 -10.50 1.59 3.49
CA VAL A 50 -9.19 2.23 3.63
C VAL A 50 -9.05 2.80 5.03
N THR A 51 -7.90 2.53 5.67
CA THR A 51 -7.63 2.94 7.06
C THR A 51 -6.50 3.95 7.17
N LEU A 52 -5.64 4.05 6.16
CA LEU A 52 -4.47 4.94 6.15
C LEU A 52 -4.17 5.41 4.72
N VAL A 53 -3.90 6.69 4.53
CA VAL A 53 -3.57 7.27 3.21
C VAL A 53 -2.22 7.96 3.25
N ARG A 54 -1.33 7.61 2.33
CA ARG A 54 0.00 8.22 2.21
C ARG A 54 -0.08 9.49 1.34
N SER A 55 0.40 10.62 1.86
CA SER A 55 0.19 11.93 1.24
C SER A 55 1.13 12.27 0.07
N PHE A 56 2.13 11.43 -0.22
CA PHE A 56 3.19 11.77 -1.17
C PHE A 56 2.69 12.09 -2.59
N ASP A 57 1.63 11.44 -3.05
CA ASP A 57 1.08 11.67 -4.40
C ASP A 57 0.31 12.99 -4.51
N TRP A 58 -0.01 13.63 -3.38
CA TRP A 58 -0.72 14.90 -3.34
C TRP A 58 0.20 16.05 -3.73
N VAL A 59 -0.39 17.19 -4.08
CA VAL A 59 0.38 18.44 -4.22
C VAL A 59 0.59 19.07 -2.84
N SER A 60 1.37 18.37 -2.01
CA SER A 60 1.58 18.63 -0.58
C SER A 60 3.06 18.52 -0.20
N ARG A 61 3.94 18.94 -1.11
CA ARG A 61 5.41 18.78 -0.97
C ARG A 61 6.03 19.93 -0.20
N LEU A 62 7.02 19.62 0.63
CA LEU A 62 7.94 20.61 1.19
C LEU A 62 9.17 20.69 0.28
N ASP A 63 9.09 21.53 -0.75
CA ASP A 63 10.19 21.73 -1.66
C ASP A 63 11.34 22.44 -0.97
N THR A 64 12.57 22.11 -1.32
CA THR A 64 13.78 22.67 -0.69
C THR A 64 14.25 23.98 -1.32
N ARG A 65 13.41 24.54 -2.21
CA ARG A 65 13.60 25.78 -2.98
C ARG A 65 12.26 26.48 -3.14
N ASP A 66 12.30 27.75 -3.56
CA ASP A 66 11.10 28.53 -3.84
C ASP A 66 10.26 27.85 -4.92
N ASP A 67 9.04 27.47 -4.56
CA ASP A 67 8.09 26.81 -5.45
C ASP A 67 6.66 27.20 -5.04
N PRO A 68 5.87 27.88 -5.90
CA PRO A 68 4.51 28.31 -5.56
C PRO A 68 3.57 27.19 -5.08
N THR A 69 3.83 25.94 -5.46
CA THR A 69 3.01 24.80 -5.03
C THR A 69 3.54 24.10 -3.78
N SER A 70 4.68 24.52 -3.23
CA SER A 70 5.20 23.96 -1.99
C SER A 70 4.43 24.45 -0.77
N LEU A 71 4.38 23.64 0.28
CA LEU A 71 3.92 24.02 1.62
C LEU A 71 4.61 25.27 2.17
N PHE A 72 5.86 25.54 1.77
CA PHE A 72 6.60 26.76 2.10
C PHE A 72 7.19 27.39 0.82
N PRO A 73 6.41 28.22 0.12
CA PRO A 73 6.71 28.63 -1.26
C PRO A 73 7.84 29.66 -1.43
N ASP A 74 8.19 30.41 -0.37
CA ASP A 74 9.27 31.40 -0.38
C ASP A 74 10.21 31.16 0.81
N TRP A 75 11.41 30.65 0.56
CA TRP A 75 12.39 30.33 1.59
C TRP A 75 13.04 31.55 2.26
N ARG A 76 12.68 32.77 1.84
CA ARG A 76 13.06 34.02 2.52
C ARG A 76 11.97 34.56 3.44
N ALA A 77 10.78 33.96 3.41
CA ALA A 77 9.68 34.35 4.27
C ALA A 77 9.95 33.97 5.74
N ASP A 78 9.19 34.58 6.65
CA ASP A 78 9.30 34.29 8.07
C ASP A 78 8.62 32.94 8.38
N PRO A 79 9.35 31.92 8.87
CA PRO A 79 8.76 30.62 9.18
C PRO A 79 7.77 30.68 10.36
N ASP A 80 7.77 31.73 11.17
CA ASP A 80 6.83 31.88 12.29
C ASP A 80 5.50 32.54 11.85
N ASP A 81 5.42 33.09 10.63
CA ASP A 81 4.20 33.69 10.07
C ASP A 81 3.36 32.63 9.33
N PRO A 82 2.11 32.35 9.79
CA PRO A 82 1.16 31.50 9.06
C PRO A 82 0.99 31.85 7.58
N ALA A 83 1.07 33.14 7.22
CA ALA A 83 0.89 33.59 5.83
C ALA A 83 2.04 33.17 4.90
N SER A 84 3.16 32.71 5.46
CA SER A 84 4.28 32.15 4.71
C SER A 84 4.05 30.71 4.21
N TYR A 85 2.95 30.06 4.62
CA TYR A 85 2.66 28.67 4.28
C TYR A 85 1.49 28.54 3.31
N ASN A 86 1.52 27.47 2.51
CA ASN A 86 0.47 27.13 1.56
C ASN A 86 -0.20 25.79 1.95
N PHE A 87 -1.19 25.86 2.83
CA PHE A 87 -1.87 24.67 3.36
C PHE A 87 -3.16 24.30 2.63
N ALA A 88 -3.83 25.24 1.97
CA ALA A 88 -5.23 25.10 1.53
C ALA A 88 -5.57 23.82 0.74
N ALA A 89 -4.72 23.40 -0.21
CA ALA A 89 -4.97 22.17 -0.96
C ALA A 89 -4.77 20.91 -0.09
N THR A 90 -3.75 20.93 0.74
CA THR A 90 -3.41 19.82 1.64
C THR A 90 -4.44 19.67 2.76
N ASP A 91 -4.93 20.77 3.33
CA ASP A 91 -6.01 20.77 4.34
C ASP A 91 -7.26 20.07 3.80
N ALA A 92 -7.68 20.42 2.58
CA ALA A 92 -8.84 19.83 1.95
C ALA A 92 -8.68 18.32 1.70
N TRP A 93 -7.47 17.85 1.37
CA TRP A 93 -7.20 16.42 1.21
C TRP A 93 -7.09 15.68 2.54
N VAL A 94 -6.51 16.29 3.58
CA VAL A 94 -6.52 15.76 4.95
C VAL A 94 -7.96 15.59 5.44
N ASP A 95 -8.80 16.60 5.26
CA ASP A 95 -10.22 16.54 5.61
C ASP A 95 -10.97 15.46 4.82
N ALA A 96 -10.69 15.31 3.53
CA ALA A 96 -11.29 14.26 2.70
C ALA A 96 -10.94 12.85 3.22
N VAL A 97 -9.70 12.62 3.61
CA VAL A 97 -9.24 11.35 4.21
C VAL A 97 -9.91 11.10 5.56
N HIS A 98 -9.92 12.08 6.45
CA HIS A 98 -10.59 11.94 7.75
C HIS A 98 -12.12 11.73 7.61
N SER A 99 -12.74 12.28 6.56
CA SER A 99 -14.19 12.12 6.30
C SER A 99 -14.62 10.68 6.00
N ILE A 100 -13.68 9.82 5.61
CA ILE A 100 -13.92 8.38 5.42
C ILE A 100 -13.50 7.54 6.64
N GLY A 101 -13.02 8.18 7.71
CA GLY A 101 -12.52 7.51 8.92
C GLY A 101 -11.11 6.94 8.78
N ALA A 102 -10.37 7.33 7.76
CA ALA A 102 -8.97 6.94 7.57
C ALA A 102 -8.01 7.97 8.18
N GLU A 103 -6.82 7.53 8.52
CA GLU A 103 -5.71 8.36 9.01
C GLU A 103 -4.79 8.78 7.85
N VAL A 104 -3.91 9.75 8.10
CA VAL A 104 -2.90 10.21 7.12
C VAL A 104 -1.49 9.79 7.57
N LEU A 105 -0.73 9.17 6.65
CA LEU A 105 0.73 9.14 6.71
C LEU A 105 1.26 10.31 5.90
N PHE A 106 1.75 11.35 6.58
CA PHE A 106 2.21 12.57 5.93
C PHE A 106 3.68 12.44 5.51
N THR A 107 3.95 12.39 4.21
CA THR A 107 5.32 12.29 3.69
C THR A 107 5.95 13.68 3.49
N VAL A 108 7.07 13.93 4.16
CA VAL A 108 7.91 15.11 3.98
C VAL A 108 8.98 14.83 2.93
N ALA A 109 8.75 15.35 1.73
CA ALA A 109 9.66 15.25 0.59
C ALA A 109 9.59 16.50 -0.29
N SER A 110 10.61 16.71 -1.13
CA SER A 110 10.67 17.81 -2.09
C SER A 110 9.71 17.62 -3.27
N SER A 111 9.64 18.60 -4.16
CA SER A 111 8.85 18.53 -5.40
C SER A 111 9.49 17.59 -6.45
N ILE A 112 9.74 16.32 -6.10
CA ILE A 112 10.23 15.28 -7.01
C ILE A 112 9.21 15.09 -8.15
N PRO A 113 9.63 15.05 -9.45
CA PRO A 113 11.03 15.03 -9.92
C PRO A 113 11.61 16.43 -10.24
N LYS A 114 10.81 17.50 -10.16
CA LYS A 114 11.19 18.88 -10.51
C LYS A 114 12.37 19.38 -9.67
N ASN A 115 12.38 19.10 -8.38
CA ASN A 115 13.49 19.39 -7.48
C ASN A 115 13.73 18.23 -6.49
N LYS A 116 15.01 17.93 -6.31
CA LYS A 116 15.54 16.79 -5.56
C LYS A 116 16.80 17.16 -4.77
N LEU A 117 17.08 18.46 -4.67
CA LEU A 117 18.23 18.97 -3.93
C LEU A 117 17.94 18.89 -2.43
N PRO A 118 18.96 18.65 -1.60
CA PRO A 118 18.81 18.78 -0.15
C PRO A 118 18.46 20.22 0.24
N ALA A 119 17.99 20.39 1.48
CA ALA A 119 17.80 21.70 2.09
C ALA A 119 19.10 22.51 2.04
N ALA A 120 19.03 23.76 1.59
CA ALA A 120 20.20 24.65 1.56
C ALA A 120 20.62 25.08 2.98
N ASP A 121 19.65 25.22 3.88
CA ASP A 121 19.82 25.50 5.29
C ASP A 121 18.95 24.52 6.09
N VAL A 122 19.60 23.58 6.77
CA VAL A 122 18.92 22.50 7.50
C VAL A 122 18.23 23.01 8.77
N GLU A 123 18.70 24.11 9.35
CA GLU A 123 18.10 24.71 10.56
C GLU A 123 16.78 25.40 10.19
N VAL A 124 16.78 26.20 9.11
CA VAL A 124 15.56 26.82 8.58
C VAL A 124 14.57 25.73 8.16
N TYR A 125 15.04 24.68 7.48
CA TYR A 125 14.21 23.52 7.12
C TYR A 125 13.54 22.88 8.34
N GLY A 126 14.28 22.65 9.43
CA GLY A 126 13.73 22.11 10.67
C GLY A 126 12.64 23.01 11.28
N ARG A 127 12.78 24.33 11.24
CA ARG A 127 11.73 25.26 11.73
C ARG A 127 10.47 25.24 10.87
N VAL A 128 10.62 25.12 9.55
CA VAL A 128 9.49 25.01 8.62
C VAL A 128 8.75 23.68 8.83
N VAL A 129 9.48 22.57 8.95
CA VAL A 129 8.90 21.26 9.31
C VAL A 129 8.13 21.34 10.63
N GLU A 130 8.69 21.99 11.64
CA GLU A 130 8.04 22.13 12.94
C GLU A 130 6.66 22.80 12.84
N HIS A 131 6.54 23.88 12.06
CA HIS A 131 5.27 24.58 11.87
C HIS A 131 4.28 23.79 11.02
N ILE A 132 4.75 23.05 10.01
CA ILE A 132 3.91 22.10 9.26
C ILE A 132 3.33 21.04 10.21
N VAL A 133 4.16 20.47 11.09
CA VAL A 133 3.71 19.47 12.07
C VAL A 133 2.78 20.11 13.11
N ARG A 134 3.06 21.33 13.60
CA ARG A 134 2.13 22.06 14.49
C ARG A 134 0.79 22.33 13.84
N HIS A 135 0.77 22.64 12.54
CA HIS A 135 -0.46 22.85 11.80
C HIS A 135 -1.32 21.58 11.84
N TYR A 136 -0.77 20.46 11.36
CA TYR A 136 -1.53 19.22 11.22
C TYR A 136 -1.75 18.44 12.53
N SER A 137 -0.91 18.60 13.55
CA SER A 137 -1.04 17.86 14.82
C SER A 137 -1.61 18.70 15.98
N GLN A 138 -1.53 20.04 15.93
CA GLN A 138 -1.93 20.93 17.05
C GLN A 138 -2.87 22.06 16.64
N GLY A 139 -3.27 22.14 15.36
CA GLY A 139 -4.21 23.14 14.88
C GLY A 139 -3.63 24.55 14.74
N TRP A 140 -2.29 24.71 14.76
CA TRP A 140 -1.66 25.99 14.49
C TRP A 140 -2.08 26.52 13.11
N ALA A 141 -2.22 27.84 12.94
CA ALA A 141 -2.64 28.45 11.68
C ALA A 141 -3.97 27.90 11.08
N GLY A 142 -4.88 27.40 11.93
CA GLY A 142 -6.17 26.88 11.47
C GLY A 142 -6.10 25.45 10.90
N GLY A 143 -5.20 24.62 11.42
CA GLY A 143 -5.08 23.22 11.02
C GLY A 143 -6.32 22.35 11.27
N PRO A 144 -6.29 21.09 10.82
CA PRO A 144 -7.45 20.21 10.76
C PRO A 144 -8.03 19.90 12.14
N ALA A 145 -9.33 19.58 12.15
CA ALA A 145 -10.03 19.20 13.38
C ALA A 145 -9.54 17.85 13.94
N THR A 146 -9.20 16.91 13.06
CA THR A 146 -8.58 15.63 13.40
C THR A 146 -7.07 15.73 13.19
N PRO A 147 -6.25 15.54 14.25
CA PRO A 147 -4.81 15.65 14.14
C PRO A 147 -4.16 14.53 13.32
N VAL A 148 -3.20 14.87 12.46
CA VAL A 148 -2.31 13.89 11.83
C VAL A 148 -1.27 13.41 12.84
N ARG A 149 -1.06 12.08 12.90
CA ARG A 149 -0.19 11.44 13.91
C ARG A 149 1.02 10.69 13.35
N LEU A 150 1.05 10.44 12.03
CA LEU A 150 2.10 9.64 11.38
C LEU A 150 2.82 10.49 10.33
N TYR A 151 4.15 10.54 10.41
CA TYR A 151 4.99 11.30 9.50
C TYR A 151 6.12 10.43 8.94
N GLU A 152 6.29 10.45 7.62
CA GLU A 152 7.38 9.81 6.92
C GLU A 152 8.33 10.85 6.36
N PHE A 153 9.64 10.62 6.49
CA PHE A 153 10.65 11.43 5.83
C PHE A 153 11.26 10.71 4.64
N GLY A 154 11.31 11.41 3.51
CA GLY A 154 11.97 10.94 2.30
C GLY A 154 11.12 10.06 1.39
N ASP A 155 11.58 9.91 0.16
CA ASP A 155 11.02 9.00 -0.84
C ASP A 155 12.15 8.51 -1.74
N GLN A 156 12.39 7.19 -1.77
CA GLN A 156 13.28 6.52 -2.72
C GLN A 156 14.67 7.17 -2.89
N PRO A 157 15.37 7.52 -1.80
CA PRO A 157 16.66 8.22 -1.91
C PRO A 157 17.76 7.38 -2.59
N ASP A 158 17.57 6.07 -2.66
CA ASP A 158 18.41 5.06 -3.33
C ASP A 158 17.99 4.76 -4.78
N PHE A 159 16.96 5.42 -5.33
CA PHE A 159 16.55 5.29 -6.73
C PHE A 159 17.45 6.11 -7.66
N GLY A 160 18.75 5.84 -7.59
CA GLY A 160 19.79 6.65 -8.21
C GLY A 160 19.71 8.12 -7.78
N PRO A 161 20.10 9.08 -8.64
CA PRO A 161 20.00 10.50 -8.34
C PRO A 161 18.61 11.08 -8.68
N LEU A 162 17.55 10.27 -8.72
CA LEU A 162 16.25 10.70 -9.28
C LEU A 162 15.35 11.38 -8.27
N HIS A 163 15.31 10.88 -7.03
CA HIS A 163 14.43 11.40 -5.98
C HIS A 163 15.22 12.19 -4.92
N PHE A 164 16.52 11.92 -4.79
CA PHE A 164 17.44 12.72 -3.98
C PHE A 164 18.79 12.86 -4.69
N ALA A 165 19.28 14.09 -4.86
CA ALA A 165 20.54 14.38 -5.55
C ALA A 165 21.66 14.89 -4.63
N GLY A 166 21.40 14.94 -3.32
CA GLY A 166 22.42 15.25 -2.32
C GLY A 166 23.31 14.05 -2.00
N ARG A 167 24.29 14.28 -1.13
CA ARG A 167 25.07 13.20 -0.50
C ARG A 167 24.23 12.52 0.59
N PRO A 168 24.45 11.22 0.89
CA PRO A 168 23.72 10.54 1.95
C PRO A 168 23.76 11.28 3.30
N GLU A 169 24.87 11.92 3.66
CA GLU A 169 24.99 12.68 4.91
C GLU A 169 24.06 13.89 4.97
N GLU A 170 23.74 14.50 3.83
CA GLU A 170 22.78 15.61 3.74
C GLU A 170 21.35 15.09 3.96
N PHE A 171 21.02 13.91 3.45
CA PHE A 171 19.74 13.23 3.72
C PHE A 171 19.60 12.91 5.21
N TYR A 172 20.66 12.35 5.82
CA TYR A 172 20.69 12.02 7.24
C TYR A 172 20.53 13.27 8.13
N ALA A 173 21.20 14.38 7.76
CA ALA A 173 21.07 15.65 8.49
C ALA A 173 19.65 16.21 8.42
N MET A 174 18.99 16.11 7.26
CA MET A 174 17.59 16.48 7.11
C MET A 174 16.65 15.56 7.92
N TYR A 175 16.91 14.25 7.95
CA TYR A 175 16.15 13.31 8.79
C TYR A 175 16.24 13.67 10.28
N ARG A 176 17.44 13.99 10.77
CA ARG A 176 17.63 14.49 12.14
C ARG A 176 16.78 15.73 12.40
N ALA A 177 16.89 16.74 11.54
CA ALA A 177 16.15 17.99 11.72
C ALA A 177 14.64 17.76 11.70
N PHE A 178 14.15 16.85 10.85
CA PHE A 178 12.76 16.39 10.84
C PHE A 178 12.36 15.74 12.17
N CYS A 179 13.12 14.76 12.66
CA CYS A 179 12.84 14.08 13.94
C CYS A 179 12.81 15.06 15.12
N GLU A 180 13.80 15.97 15.19
CA GLU A 180 13.88 16.97 16.25
C GLU A 180 12.71 17.97 16.18
N ALA A 181 12.31 18.38 14.96
CA ALA A 181 11.15 19.23 14.75
C ALA A 181 9.85 18.55 15.21
N VAL A 182 9.59 17.31 14.79
CA VAL A 182 8.41 16.55 15.21
C VAL A 182 8.39 16.37 16.73
N HIS A 183 9.52 16.00 17.33
CA HIS A 183 9.63 15.82 18.79
C HIS A 183 9.35 17.11 19.59
N ARG A 184 9.76 18.29 19.08
CA ARG A 184 9.45 19.59 19.69
C ARG A 184 7.96 19.94 19.64
N VAL A 185 7.22 19.40 18.67
CA VAL A 185 5.77 19.56 18.59
C VAL A 185 5.10 18.61 19.59
N ASP A 186 5.26 17.31 19.40
CA ASP A 186 4.67 16.28 20.25
C ASP A 186 5.51 14.99 20.17
N PRO A 187 6.17 14.57 21.28
CA PRO A 187 7.00 13.38 21.29
C PRO A 187 6.21 12.06 21.15
N SER A 188 4.87 12.10 21.19
CA SER A 188 4.01 10.93 20.96
C SER A 188 3.66 10.70 19.48
N LEU A 189 4.14 11.55 18.57
CA LEU A 189 3.94 11.39 17.14
C LEU A 189 4.84 10.29 16.57
N THR A 190 4.28 9.49 15.67
CA THR A 190 4.98 8.39 15.01
C THR A 190 5.75 8.92 13.82
N VAL A 191 7.06 8.64 13.78
CA VAL A 191 7.98 9.08 12.72
C VAL A 191 8.78 7.93 12.15
N GLY A 192 9.05 7.97 10.86
CA GLY A 192 9.82 6.95 10.16
C GLY A 192 10.33 7.40 8.79
N GLY A 193 10.92 6.45 8.07
CA GLY A 193 11.60 6.65 6.79
C GLY A 193 12.51 5.45 6.49
N PRO A 194 13.30 5.48 5.40
CA PRO A 194 13.45 6.55 4.42
C PRO A 194 12.74 6.26 3.09
N SER A 195 11.80 5.31 3.07
CA SER A 195 11.12 4.80 1.87
C SER A 195 12.09 4.23 0.84
N VAL A 196 12.93 3.27 1.27
CA VAL A 196 13.94 2.59 0.44
C VAL A 196 13.32 1.94 -0.80
N ALA A 197 13.86 2.28 -1.97
CA ALA A 197 13.41 1.79 -3.27
C ALA A 197 13.90 0.38 -3.59
N PHE A 198 15.16 0.10 -3.27
CA PHE A 198 15.83 -1.16 -3.58
C PHE A 198 16.13 -1.94 -2.30
N SER A 199 15.06 -2.41 -1.67
CA SER A 199 15.03 -3.03 -0.34
C SER A 199 16.06 -4.13 -0.09
N LEU A 200 16.47 -4.87 -1.12
CA LEU A 200 17.43 -5.97 -1.02
C LEU A 200 18.90 -5.57 -1.31
N GLU A 201 19.18 -4.33 -1.71
CA GLU A 201 20.55 -3.87 -2.00
C GLU A 201 21.30 -3.52 -0.71
N ALA A 202 22.24 -4.37 -0.31
CA ALA A 202 23.04 -4.18 0.92
C ALA A 202 24.04 -3.03 0.89
N ASP A 203 24.46 -2.63 -0.30
CA ASP A 203 25.40 -1.52 -0.46
C ASP A 203 24.70 -0.15 -0.52
N SER A 204 23.35 -0.12 -0.39
CA SER A 204 22.60 1.13 -0.38
C SER A 204 22.90 1.92 0.89
N PRO A 205 23.42 3.17 0.79
CA PRO A 205 23.68 3.99 1.97
C PRO A 205 22.37 4.34 2.71
N TYR A 206 21.22 4.21 2.06
CA TYR A 206 19.93 4.53 2.66
C TYR A 206 19.29 3.35 3.41
N ARG A 207 19.95 2.18 3.45
CA ARG A 207 19.56 1.04 4.28
C ARG A 207 20.47 0.94 5.51
N GLU A 208 21.61 0.26 5.42
CA GLU A 208 22.52 0.07 6.56
C GLU A 208 23.16 1.38 7.04
N GLY A 209 23.54 2.27 6.11
CA GLY A 209 24.11 3.57 6.44
C GLY A 209 23.14 4.47 7.20
N PHE A 210 21.88 4.50 6.76
CA PHE A 210 20.80 5.20 7.43
C PHE A 210 20.53 4.61 8.83
N LEU A 211 20.34 3.30 8.95
CA LEU A 211 20.10 2.64 10.25
C LEU A 211 21.24 2.90 11.23
N LYS A 212 22.49 2.83 10.76
CA LYS A 212 23.66 3.17 11.57
C LYS A 212 23.62 4.63 12.03
N PHE A 213 23.34 5.58 11.13
CA PHE A 213 23.25 7.00 11.50
C PHE A 213 22.15 7.25 12.53
N VAL A 214 20.96 6.69 12.35
CA VAL A 214 19.84 6.81 13.30
C VAL A 214 20.27 6.29 14.68
N ARG A 215 20.90 5.12 14.73
CA ARG A 215 21.33 4.48 15.97
C ARG A 215 22.45 5.25 16.70
N GLU A 216 23.45 5.73 15.97
CA GLU A 216 24.60 6.47 16.53
C GLU A 216 24.22 7.85 17.07
N ASN A 217 23.04 8.35 16.70
CA ASN A 217 22.56 9.68 17.06
C ASN A 217 21.29 9.67 17.90
N ASP A 218 20.89 8.50 18.41
CA ASP A 218 19.71 8.31 19.26
C ASP A 218 18.43 8.94 18.69
N LEU A 219 18.24 8.83 17.37
CA LEU A 219 17.08 9.40 16.68
C LEU A 219 15.88 8.43 16.72
N PRO A 220 14.64 8.95 16.84
CA PRO A 220 13.45 8.11 16.81
C PRO A 220 13.22 7.51 15.42
N LEU A 221 13.03 6.19 15.36
CA LEU A 221 12.64 5.45 14.16
C LEU A 221 11.53 4.48 14.56
N HIS A 222 10.29 4.96 14.55
CA HIS A 222 9.12 4.16 14.93
C HIS A 222 8.76 3.14 13.84
N PHE A 223 8.96 3.52 12.57
CA PHE A 223 8.87 2.59 11.45
C PHE A 223 10.02 2.82 10.47
N PHE A 224 10.49 1.72 9.89
CA PHE A 224 11.36 1.74 8.73
C PHE A 224 10.50 1.52 7.50
N SER A 225 10.52 2.48 6.58
CA SER A 225 9.73 2.40 5.35
C SER A 225 10.53 1.98 4.14
N PHE A 226 9.89 1.16 3.31
CA PHE A 226 10.45 0.59 2.09
C PHE A 226 9.35 0.40 1.05
N LEU A 227 9.75 0.09 -0.17
CA LEU A 227 8.81 -0.30 -1.21
C LEU A 227 9.22 -1.56 -1.93
N TRP A 228 8.23 -2.17 -2.59
CA TRP A 228 8.43 -3.32 -3.43
C TRP A 228 7.41 -3.37 -4.56
N PHE A 229 7.88 -3.70 -5.77
CA PHE A 229 7.04 -3.98 -6.92
C PHE A 229 7.50 -5.28 -7.56
N THR A 230 6.57 -5.99 -8.20
CA THR A 230 6.82 -7.34 -8.71
C THR A 230 7.06 -7.38 -10.21
N ASP A 231 7.50 -6.27 -10.84
CA ASP A 231 7.74 -6.21 -12.29
C ASP A 231 8.61 -7.37 -12.82
N GLY A 232 9.66 -7.73 -12.07
CA GLY A 232 10.60 -8.80 -12.41
C GLY A 232 10.20 -10.21 -11.97
N SER A 233 9.19 -10.37 -11.10
CA SER A 233 8.81 -11.66 -10.51
C SER A 233 7.39 -12.09 -10.78
N ARG A 234 6.46 -11.14 -10.77
CA ARG A 234 5.01 -11.35 -10.80
C ARG A 234 4.52 -12.25 -9.65
N ASP A 235 5.26 -12.30 -8.54
CA ASP A 235 4.97 -13.20 -7.42
C ASP A 235 4.36 -12.45 -6.23
N PRO A 236 3.10 -12.74 -5.82
CA PRO A 236 2.49 -12.10 -4.66
C PRO A 236 3.19 -12.43 -3.33
N MET A 237 4.07 -13.43 -3.29
CA MET A 237 4.83 -13.83 -2.09
C MET A 237 6.15 -13.08 -1.94
N ASP A 238 6.57 -12.29 -2.92
CA ASP A 238 7.79 -11.47 -2.82
C ASP A 238 7.79 -10.61 -1.55
N TYR A 239 6.66 -9.96 -1.24
CA TYR A 239 6.52 -9.09 -0.08
C TYR A 239 6.84 -9.81 1.24
N ARG A 240 6.48 -11.09 1.36
CA ARG A 240 6.78 -11.91 2.53
C ARG A 240 8.28 -12.18 2.65
N TYR A 241 8.95 -12.47 1.54
CA TYR A 241 10.39 -12.68 1.50
C TYR A 241 11.13 -11.38 1.87
N VAL A 242 10.83 -10.30 1.16
CA VAL A 242 11.50 -9.00 1.33
C VAL A 242 11.32 -8.47 2.75
N ALA A 243 10.11 -8.53 3.29
CA ALA A 243 9.86 -8.07 4.66
C ALA A 243 10.62 -8.89 5.71
N ARG A 244 10.80 -10.21 5.50
CA ARG A 244 11.61 -11.04 6.41
C ARG A 244 13.09 -10.67 6.35
N GLU A 245 13.63 -10.41 5.17
CA GLU A 245 15.01 -9.96 5.02
C GLU A 245 15.22 -8.61 5.70
N LEU A 246 14.33 -7.65 5.47
CA LEU A 246 14.39 -6.35 6.13
C LEU A 246 14.22 -6.44 7.64
N ARG A 247 13.34 -7.32 8.14
CA ARG A 247 13.18 -7.56 9.58
C ARG A 247 14.50 -8.02 10.20
N ALA A 248 15.19 -8.96 9.56
CA ALA A 248 16.50 -9.43 10.01
C ALA A 248 17.56 -8.31 10.00
N VAL A 249 17.56 -7.44 8.98
CA VAL A 249 18.45 -6.26 8.92
C VAL A 249 18.17 -5.31 10.08
N LEU A 250 16.91 -4.95 10.32
CA LEU A 250 16.53 -4.06 11.43
C LEU A 250 16.95 -4.64 12.79
N ASP A 251 16.64 -5.91 13.03
CA ASP A 251 16.98 -6.58 14.28
C ASP A 251 18.50 -6.65 14.49
N GLY A 252 19.26 -6.90 13.42
CA GLY A 252 20.73 -6.88 13.43
C GLY A 252 21.33 -5.52 13.79
N HIS A 253 20.62 -4.43 13.49
CA HIS A 253 20.98 -3.06 13.89
C HIS A 253 20.38 -2.63 15.24
N GLY A 254 19.62 -3.51 15.90
CA GLY A 254 19.02 -3.28 17.22
C GLY A 254 17.68 -2.54 17.20
N PHE A 255 16.98 -2.50 16.06
CA PHE A 255 15.67 -1.90 15.87
C PHE A 255 14.53 -2.93 16.00
N THR A 256 14.55 -3.75 17.06
CA THR A 256 13.61 -4.88 17.23
C THR A 256 12.16 -4.46 17.44
N ASP A 257 11.94 -3.22 17.88
CA ASP A 257 10.60 -2.65 18.13
C ASP A 257 10.16 -1.67 17.03
N THR A 258 10.97 -1.47 15.99
CA THR A 258 10.65 -0.59 14.86
C THR A 258 9.76 -1.34 13.87
N ASP A 259 8.60 -0.77 13.56
CA ASP A 259 7.65 -1.33 12.58
C ASP A 259 8.23 -1.37 11.16
N LEU A 260 7.76 -2.31 10.34
CA LEU A 260 8.03 -2.36 8.90
C LEU A 260 6.85 -1.76 8.12
N THR A 261 7.09 -0.62 7.46
CA THR A 261 6.09 0.06 6.63
C THR A 261 6.38 -0.15 5.14
N LEU A 262 5.50 -0.87 4.45
CA LEU A 262 5.51 -1.03 3.00
C LEU A 262 4.82 0.19 2.35
N SER A 263 5.58 1.27 2.13
CA SER A 263 5.09 2.56 1.62
C SER A 263 4.57 2.52 0.19
N TYR A 264 5.00 1.52 -0.59
CA TYR A 264 4.40 1.21 -1.88
C TYR A 264 4.39 -0.29 -2.13
N TRP A 265 3.25 -0.78 -2.58
CA TRP A 265 3.15 -2.06 -3.25
C TRP A 265 2.14 -2.02 -4.39
N ASN A 266 2.49 -2.70 -5.49
CA ASN A 266 1.59 -2.99 -6.60
C ASN A 266 2.21 -4.11 -7.46
N TYR A 267 1.42 -4.65 -8.37
CA TYR A 267 1.89 -5.64 -9.33
C TYR A 267 3.05 -5.09 -10.18
N LEU A 268 2.90 -3.87 -10.72
CA LEU A 268 3.83 -3.24 -11.65
C LEU A 268 4.01 -1.77 -11.34
N ALA A 269 5.25 -1.29 -11.40
CA ALA A 269 5.60 0.13 -11.28
C ALA A 269 6.30 0.68 -12.52
N VAL A 270 6.87 -0.16 -13.38
CA VAL A 270 7.54 0.36 -14.59
C VAL A 270 6.45 0.84 -15.56
N PRO A 271 6.42 2.13 -15.96
CA PRO A 271 5.30 2.66 -16.75
C PRO A 271 5.09 2.00 -18.12
N SER A 272 6.14 1.36 -18.65
CA SER A 272 6.07 0.60 -19.91
C SER A 272 5.65 -0.86 -19.72
N SER A 273 5.61 -1.37 -18.48
CA SER A 273 5.14 -2.72 -18.18
C SER A 273 3.62 -2.77 -18.17
N THR A 274 3.07 -3.78 -18.83
CA THR A 274 1.62 -3.95 -18.97
C THR A 274 1.20 -5.35 -18.55
N ALA A 275 -0.05 -5.45 -18.10
CA ALA A 275 -0.76 -6.68 -17.83
C ALA A 275 -2.27 -6.39 -17.90
N PRO A 276 -3.11 -7.37 -18.27
CA PRO A 276 -4.57 -7.22 -18.26
C PRO A 276 -5.11 -6.83 -16.87
N ALA A 277 -6.19 -6.06 -16.83
CA ALA A 277 -6.82 -5.65 -15.57
C ALA A 277 -7.28 -6.83 -14.68
N PRO A 278 -7.85 -7.94 -15.22
CA PRO A 278 -8.15 -9.12 -14.41
C PRO A 278 -6.92 -9.73 -13.74
N GLU A 279 -5.79 -9.81 -14.45
CA GLU A 279 -4.53 -10.34 -13.90
C GLU A 279 -4.02 -9.46 -12.75
N LYS A 280 -4.03 -8.14 -12.94
CA LYS A 280 -3.70 -7.17 -11.89
C LYS A 280 -4.63 -7.34 -10.67
N GLY A 281 -5.94 -7.43 -10.91
CA GLY A 281 -6.94 -7.58 -9.83
C GLY A 281 -6.78 -8.88 -9.03
N ALA A 282 -6.56 -10.01 -9.71
CA ALA A 282 -6.32 -11.29 -9.05
C ALA A 282 -5.01 -11.28 -8.23
N PHE A 283 -3.94 -10.70 -8.79
CA PHE A 283 -2.68 -10.50 -8.09
C PHE A 283 -2.87 -9.62 -6.84
N MET A 284 -3.58 -8.51 -6.97
CA MET A 284 -3.84 -7.57 -5.86
C MET A 284 -4.59 -8.25 -4.72
N ALA A 285 -5.64 -9.03 -5.02
CA ALA A 285 -6.39 -9.77 -4.01
C ALA A 285 -5.55 -10.88 -3.35
N ALA A 286 -4.75 -11.61 -4.12
CA ALA A 286 -3.85 -12.64 -3.60
C ALA A 286 -2.77 -12.03 -2.68
N THR A 287 -2.21 -10.89 -3.10
CA THR A 287 -1.23 -10.13 -2.31
C THR A 287 -1.86 -9.62 -1.01
N ALA A 288 -3.07 -9.05 -1.05
CA ALA A 288 -3.75 -8.58 0.15
C ALA A 288 -3.98 -9.69 1.19
N ILE A 289 -4.31 -10.91 0.74
CA ILE A 289 -4.40 -12.10 1.61
C ILE A 289 -3.00 -12.47 2.14
N ALA A 290 -2.01 -12.60 1.27
CA ALA A 290 -0.65 -12.99 1.66
C ALA A 290 -0.03 -12.02 2.67
N LEU A 291 -0.29 -10.71 2.49
CA LEU A 291 0.14 -9.66 3.39
C LEU A 291 -0.34 -9.88 4.82
N GLN A 292 -1.46 -10.55 5.08
CA GLN A 292 -1.95 -10.79 6.44
C GLN A 292 -1.02 -11.68 7.28
N ASP A 293 -0.18 -12.50 6.64
CA ASP A 293 0.72 -13.48 7.28
C ASP A 293 2.21 -13.13 7.07
N THR A 294 2.53 -11.84 7.13
CA THR A 294 3.89 -11.29 7.03
C THR A 294 4.33 -10.61 8.32
N VAL A 295 5.53 -10.04 8.32
CA VAL A 295 6.04 -9.17 9.41
C VAL A 295 5.86 -7.68 9.08
N ILE A 296 5.09 -7.34 8.05
CA ILE A 296 4.78 -5.95 7.67
C ILE A 296 3.70 -5.42 8.60
N ASP A 297 3.91 -4.23 9.16
CA ASP A 297 3.00 -3.61 10.12
C ASP A 297 2.04 -2.63 9.45
N HIS A 298 2.51 -1.89 8.45
CA HIS A 298 1.70 -0.99 7.61
C HIS A 298 1.95 -1.26 6.12
N ALA A 299 0.92 -1.19 5.28
CA ALA A 299 1.06 -1.37 3.84
C ALA A 299 0.21 -0.37 3.05
N PHE A 300 0.78 0.16 1.97
CA PHE A 300 0.17 1.17 1.13
C PHE A 300 0.12 0.73 -0.33
N PHE A 301 -1.08 0.41 -0.82
CA PHE A 301 -1.26 0.10 -2.22
C PHE A 301 -1.02 1.33 -3.09
N PHE A 302 -0.08 1.24 -4.02
CA PHE A 302 0.25 2.31 -4.96
C PHE A 302 -0.36 2.03 -6.33
N ARG A 303 -1.42 2.70 -6.76
CA ARG A 303 -2.12 3.83 -6.13
C ARG A 303 -3.61 3.69 -6.36
N ALA A 304 -4.42 4.02 -5.35
CA ALA A 304 -5.86 3.83 -5.38
C ALA A 304 -6.60 5.02 -5.99
N ASP A 305 -6.04 5.64 -7.03
CA ASP A 305 -6.67 6.70 -7.81
C ASP A 305 -6.52 6.41 -9.31
N THR A 306 -6.89 7.37 -10.16
CA THR A 306 -6.82 7.21 -11.63
C THR A 306 -5.40 7.14 -12.21
N GLY A 307 -4.37 7.27 -11.39
CA GLY A 307 -2.99 7.37 -11.83
C GLY A 307 -2.61 8.74 -12.39
N ARG A 308 -3.53 9.71 -12.46
CA ARG A 308 -3.17 11.10 -12.85
C ARG A 308 -2.12 11.64 -11.89
N ASP A 309 -0.89 11.77 -12.37
CA ASP A 309 0.26 12.17 -11.58
C ASP A 309 0.53 13.68 -11.78
N PRO A 310 0.28 14.53 -10.77
CA PRO A 310 0.50 15.97 -10.88
C PRO A 310 1.99 16.36 -10.87
N HIS A 311 2.88 15.45 -10.51
CA HIS A 311 4.32 15.69 -10.35
C HIS A 311 5.08 15.32 -11.63
N TYR A 312 4.79 14.15 -12.19
CA TYR A 312 5.43 13.65 -13.42
C TYR A 312 4.67 14.03 -14.70
N GLY A 313 3.42 14.48 -14.59
CA GLY A 313 2.64 14.98 -15.73
C GLY A 313 2.17 13.90 -16.71
N PHE A 314 1.91 12.69 -16.21
CA PHE A 314 1.37 11.57 -17.01
C PHE A 314 0.29 10.82 -16.22
N VAL A 315 -0.31 9.81 -16.85
CA VAL A 315 -1.21 8.87 -16.17
C VAL A 315 -0.43 7.60 -15.87
N ASP A 316 -0.11 7.39 -14.60
CA ASP A 316 0.58 6.21 -14.09
C ASP A 316 -0.29 4.96 -14.28
N PRO A 317 0.19 3.91 -14.98
CA PRO A 317 -0.56 2.67 -15.18
C PRO A 317 -0.75 1.83 -13.90
N GLY A 318 -0.13 2.23 -12.78
CA GLY A 318 -0.34 1.72 -11.43
C GLY A 318 -1.65 2.20 -10.79
N GLY A 319 -2.30 3.24 -11.35
CA GLY A 319 -3.65 3.65 -10.96
C GLY A 319 -4.70 2.56 -11.18
N VAL A 320 -5.86 2.73 -10.56
CA VAL A 320 -7.04 1.86 -10.65
C VAL A 320 -8.21 2.56 -11.33
N GLY A 321 -9.11 1.78 -11.93
CA GLY A 321 -10.20 2.33 -12.73
C GLY A 321 -9.72 3.01 -14.02
N ASP A 322 -10.64 3.73 -14.66
CA ASP A 322 -10.34 4.59 -15.81
C ASP A 322 -9.95 6.02 -15.37
N VAL A 323 -9.57 6.86 -16.34
CA VAL A 323 -9.13 8.24 -16.11
C VAL A 323 -10.22 9.18 -15.57
N ASP A 324 -11.48 8.73 -15.58
CA ASP A 324 -12.65 9.43 -15.03
C ASP A 324 -13.06 8.85 -13.66
N GLY A 325 -12.32 7.87 -13.14
CA GLY A 325 -12.62 7.20 -11.87
C GLY A 325 -13.67 6.08 -11.97
N ARG A 326 -14.02 5.60 -13.17
CA ARG A 326 -14.94 4.47 -13.31
C ARG A 326 -14.26 3.17 -12.87
N PRO A 327 -14.95 2.30 -12.10
CA PRO A 327 -14.36 1.07 -11.60
C PRO A 327 -13.99 0.07 -12.70
N ASP A 328 -12.91 -0.65 -12.46
CA ASP A 328 -12.48 -1.82 -13.22
C ASP A 328 -12.09 -2.97 -12.28
N GLU A 329 -11.49 -4.04 -12.82
CA GLU A 329 -11.07 -5.19 -12.01
C GLU A 329 -10.08 -4.81 -10.90
N ARG A 330 -9.22 -3.81 -11.10
CA ARG A 330 -8.23 -3.38 -10.09
C ARG A 330 -8.90 -2.69 -8.91
N SER A 331 -9.78 -1.72 -9.18
CA SER A 331 -10.51 -1.02 -8.10
C SER A 331 -11.47 -1.97 -7.39
N ARG A 332 -12.08 -2.92 -8.12
CA ARG A 332 -12.93 -3.96 -7.52
C ARG A 332 -12.12 -4.92 -6.64
N ALA A 333 -10.91 -5.30 -7.03
CA ALA A 333 -10.06 -6.13 -6.19
C ALA A 333 -9.77 -5.47 -4.83
N LEU A 334 -9.50 -4.16 -4.80
CA LEU A 334 -9.34 -3.40 -3.56
C LEU A 334 -10.59 -3.48 -2.68
N VAL A 335 -11.77 -3.28 -3.29
CA VAL A 335 -13.05 -3.36 -2.57
C VAL A 335 -13.31 -4.77 -2.02
N LEU A 336 -13.16 -5.80 -2.85
CA LEU A 336 -13.40 -7.19 -2.45
C LEU A 336 -12.45 -7.62 -1.32
N ALA A 337 -11.17 -7.26 -1.41
CA ALA A 337 -10.19 -7.50 -0.36
C ALA A 337 -10.55 -6.73 0.92
N GLY A 338 -10.83 -5.43 0.81
CA GLY A 338 -11.18 -4.57 1.94
C GLY A 338 -12.41 -5.06 2.71
N ARG A 339 -13.45 -5.46 1.98
CA ARG A 339 -14.69 -6.01 2.57
C ARG A 339 -14.46 -7.36 3.24
N ALA A 340 -13.59 -8.22 2.70
CA ALA A 340 -13.33 -9.55 3.25
C ALA A 340 -12.41 -9.55 4.46
N LEU A 341 -11.38 -8.70 4.44
CA LEU A 341 -10.30 -8.66 5.43
C LEU A 341 -10.62 -7.71 6.60
N THR A 342 -11.85 -7.77 7.09
CA THR A 342 -12.34 -6.98 8.23
C THR A 342 -13.07 -7.86 9.26
N GLY A 343 -13.30 -7.33 10.45
CA GLY A 343 -13.90 -8.06 11.56
C GLY A 343 -12.96 -9.13 12.14
N ARG A 344 -13.53 -10.28 12.50
CA ARG A 344 -12.80 -11.43 13.04
C ARG A 344 -12.32 -12.32 11.90
N ARG A 345 -11.03 -12.60 11.83
CA ARG A 345 -10.46 -13.52 10.85
C ARG A 345 -10.85 -14.95 11.22
N LEU A 346 -11.43 -15.67 10.27
CA LEU A 346 -11.76 -17.09 10.42
C LEU A 346 -10.60 -17.95 9.90
N GLU A 347 -10.39 -19.12 10.48
CA GLU A 347 -9.43 -20.08 9.95
C GLU A 347 -9.91 -20.58 8.58
N ALA A 348 -9.06 -20.44 7.57
CA ALA A 348 -9.32 -20.91 6.21
C ALA A 348 -8.14 -21.76 5.73
N THR A 349 -8.42 -22.92 5.13
CA THR A 349 -7.42 -23.85 4.58
C THR A 349 -7.83 -24.33 3.19
N GLY A 350 -6.88 -24.83 2.41
CA GLY A 350 -7.12 -25.35 1.05
C GLY A 350 -6.63 -24.43 -0.07
N GLY A 351 -6.29 -23.17 0.24
CA GLY A 351 -5.47 -22.34 -0.63
C GLY A 351 -4.02 -22.81 -0.71
N ASP A 352 -3.24 -22.17 -1.57
CA ASP A 352 -1.80 -22.41 -1.75
C ASP A 352 -1.06 -21.10 -2.12
N GLU A 353 0.27 -21.19 -2.19
CA GLU A 353 1.15 -20.06 -2.49
C GLU A 353 1.43 -19.91 -4.01
N SER A 354 0.70 -20.62 -4.89
CA SER A 354 0.81 -20.52 -6.35
C SER A 354 -0.15 -19.49 -6.98
N GLY A 355 -1.00 -18.89 -6.16
CA GLY A 355 -1.98 -17.88 -6.55
C GLY A 355 -3.43 -18.24 -6.22
N LEU A 356 -3.71 -19.48 -5.77
CA LEU A 356 -5.00 -19.84 -5.17
C LEU A 356 -5.03 -19.43 -3.69
N ALA A 357 -5.27 -18.16 -3.40
CA ALA A 357 -5.33 -17.69 -2.02
C ALA A 357 -6.78 -17.62 -1.52
N VAL A 358 -6.95 -17.83 -0.20
CA VAL A 358 -8.26 -17.77 0.47
C VAL A 358 -8.12 -17.06 1.80
N ALA A 359 -9.06 -16.16 2.09
CA ALA A 359 -9.25 -15.61 3.42
C ALA A 359 -10.74 -15.58 3.76
N ALA A 360 -11.06 -15.63 5.05
CA ALA A 360 -12.43 -15.54 5.52
C ALA A 360 -12.52 -14.65 6.76
N GLY A 361 -13.58 -13.87 6.83
CA GLY A 361 -13.85 -12.91 7.89
C GLY A 361 -15.29 -12.99 8.37
N ARG A 362 -15.52 -12.64 9.62
CA ARG A 362 -16.84 -12.45 10.20
C ARG A 362 -16.96 -11.06 10.80
N ASP A 363 -18.01 -10.35 10.41
CA ASP A 363 -18.35 -9.06 10.96
C ASP A 363 -19.84 -9.05 11.34
N GLY A 364 -20.12 -9.08 12.65
CA GLY A 364 -21.46 -9.31 13.17
C GLY A 364 -22.08 -10.61 12.65
N ASP A 365 -23.21 -10.47 11.95
CA ASP A 365 -23.97 -11.56 11.33
C ASP A 365 -23.66 -11.72 9.83
N THR A 366 -22.51 -11.21 9.38
CA THR A 366 -22.01 -11.45 8.02
C THR A 366 -20.75 -12.31 8.06
N VAL A 367 -20.75 -13.42 7.33
CA VAL A 367 -19.53 -14.21 7.04
C VAL A 367 -19.13 -13.95 5.59
N ARG A 368 -17.85 -13.65 5.37
CA ARG A 368 -17.28 -13.36 4.06
C ARG A 368 -16.14 -14.31 3.76
N VAL A 369 -16.10 -14.86 2.55
CA VAL A 369 -15.02 -15.70 2.07
C VAL A 369 -14.51 -15.13 0.76
N LEU A 370 -13.25 -14.69 0.75
CA LEU A 370 -12.54 -14.24 -0.43
C LEU A 370 -11.74 -15.39 -1.00
N VAL A 371 -11.97 -15.71 -2.27
CA VAL A 371 -11.22 -16.71 -3.04
C VAL A 371 -10.61 -16.00 -4.23
N THR A 372 -9.32 -16.17 -4.45
CA THR A 372 -8.61 -15.64 -5.62
C THR A 372 -7.89 -16.76 -6.36
N ASN A 373 -7.83 -16.64 -7.69
CA ASN A 373 -7.10 -17.51 -8.58
C ASN A 373 -6.20 -16.68 -9.48
N TYR A 374 -5.09 -16.23 -8.91
CA TYR A 374 -4.01 -15.65 -9.70
C TYR A 374 -3.26 -16.79 -10.41
N VAL A 375 -3.01 -16.63 -11.71
CA VAL A 375 -2.17 -17.55 -12.48
C VAL A 375 -0.97 -16.78 -12.99
N ALA A 376 0.23 -17.14 -12.54
CA ALA A 376 1.44 -16.45 -12.96
C ALA A 376 1.64 -16.57 -14.49
N PRO A 377 2.01 -15.47 -15.17
CA PRO A 377 2.27 -15.50 -16.60
C PRO A 377 3.56 -16.30 -16.92
N ASP A 378 3.69 -16.80 -18.15
CA ASP A 378 4.88 -17.56 -18.58
C ASP A 378 6.19 -16.81 -18.34
N SER A 379 6.18 -15.47 -18.42
CA SER A 379 7.33 -14.62 -18.13
C SER A 379 7.83 -14.72 -16.69
N ALA A 380 6.95 -15.01 -15.74
CA ALA A 380 7.28 -15.21 -14.32
C ALA A 380 7.89 -16.59 -14.06
N LEU A 381 7.46 -17.59 -14.83
CA LEU A 381 7.87 -18.99 -14.70
C LEU A 381 9.14 -19.32 -15.49
N ALA A 382 9.49 -18.49 -16.47
CA ALA A 382 10.71 -18.65 -17.24
C ALA A 382 11.95 -18.61 -16.32
N PRO A 383 12.85 -19.61 -16.37
CA PRO A 383 14.03 -19.65 -15.50
C PRO A 383 14.87 -18.39 -15.65
N ARG A 384 15.23 -17.78 -14.52
CA ARG A 384 16.16 -16.65 -14.50
C ARG A 384 17.61 -17.15 -14.50
N ALA A 385 18.48 -16.45 -15.23
CA ALA A 385 19.92 -16.71 -15.16
C ALA A 385 20.52 -16.20 -13.84
N GLU A 386 19.95 -15.12 -13.29
CA GLU A 386 20.30 -14.51 -12.02
C GLU A 386 19.07 -13.84 -11.39
N ASP A 387 19.03 -13.73 -10.07
CA ASP A 387 17.96 -13.02 -9.34
C ASP A 387 18.19 -11.50 -9.35
N ARG A 388 18.19 -10.94 -10.55
CA ARG A 388 18.38 -9.51 -10.80
C ARG A 388 17.32 -9.01 -11.78
N PHE A 389 16.73 -7.87 -11.47
CA PHE A 389 15.88 -7.13 -12.39
C PHE A 389 16.59 -5.84 -12.81
N THR A 390 16.89 -5.71 -14.11
CA THR A 390 17.48 -4.51 -14.69
C THR A 390 16.49 -3.80 -15.58
N PHE A 391 16.40 -2.48 -15.47
CA PHE A 391 15.50 -1.66 -16.26
C PHE A 391 16.15 -0.33 -16.61
N ARG A 392 15.60 0.36 -17.61
CA ARG A 392 16.12 1.64 -18.10
C ARG A 392 15.08 2.72 -17.95
N ILE A 393 15.49 3.84 -17.37
CA ILE A 393 14.65 5.03 -17.21
C ILE A 393 15.03 6.04 -18.30
N PRO A 394 14.12 6.36 -19.23
CA PRO A 394 14.34 7.41 -20.20
C PRO A 394 14.11 8.78 -19.58
N ILE A 395 15.12 9.64 -19.59
CA ILE A 395 15.01 11.06 -19.20
C ILE A 395 15.54 11.91 -20.34
N GLY A 396 14.63 12.47 -21.16
CA GLY A 396 14.99 13.09 -22.43
C GLY A 396 15.75 12.11 -23.33
N GLU A 397 16.96 12.47 -23.74
CA GLU A 397 17.86 11.62 -24.53
C GLU A 397 18.67 10.63 -23.70
N GLN A 398 18.76 10.83 -22.38
CA GLN A 398 19.53 9.96 -21.48
C GLN A 398 18.77 8.67 -21.15
N ARG A 399 19.53 7.60 -20.93
CA ARG A 399 19.02 6.31 -20.45
C ARG A 399 19.82 5.94 -19.22
N ILE A 400 19.20 6.03 -18.05
CA ILE A 400 19.80 5.57 -16.79
C ILE A 400 19.44 4.10 -16.65
N GLU A 401 20.44 3.23 -16.58
CA GLU A 401 20.25 1.83 -16.28
C GLU A 401 20.33 1.63 -14.77
N LEU A 402 19.28 1.06 -14.20
CA LEU A 402 19.21 0.68 -12.80
C LEU A 402 18.93 -0.81 -12.71
N GLY A 403 19.17 -1.37 -11.54
CA GLY A 403 18.66 -2.69 -11.24
C GLY A 403 18.50 -2.90 -9.75
N LEU A 404 17.76 -3.94 -9.42
CA LEU A 404 17.51 -4.38 -8.05
C LEU A 404 17.58 -5.91 -7.98
N THR A 405 18.08 -6.41 -6.85
CA THR A 405 18.11 -7.82 -6.50
C THR A 405 16.69 -8.32 -6.30
N LEU A 406 16.34 -9.45 -6.91
CA LEU A 406 15.05 -10.10 -6.73
C LEU A 406 15.13 -11.16 -5.62
N PRO A 407 14.00 -11.52 -4.99
CA PRO A 407 13.89 -12.77 -4.27
C PRO A 407 14.24 -13.96 -5.17
N PRO A 408 14.76 -15.05 -4.60
CA PRO A 408 14.97 -16.30 -5.32
C PRO A 408 13.72 -16.73 -6.07
N GLN A 409 13.86 -17.08 -7.36
CA GLN A 409 12.73 -17.52 -8.16
C GLN A 409 12.03 -18.74 -7.53
N ARG A 410 10.72 -18.64 -7.37
CA ARG A 410 9.84 -19.69 -6.84
C ARG A 410 9.34 -20.59 -7.95
N LEU A 411 9.80 -21.85 -7.96
CA LEU A 411 9.32 -22.87 -8.91
C LEU A 411 7.88 -23.33 -8.61
N ASP A 412 7.42 -23.12 -7.38
CA ASP A 412 6.08 -23.41 -6.89
C ASP A 412 5.06 -22.31 -7.19
N LEU A 413 5.46 -21.24 -7.88
CA LEU A 413 4.55 -20.20 -8.39
C LEU A 413 3.66 -20.70 -9.54
N ALA A 414 4.04 -21.78 -10.22
CA ALA A 414 3.22 -22.38 -11.27
C ALA A 414 1.87 -22.82 -10.70
N SER A 415 0.78 -22.35 -11.29
CA SER A 415 -0.58 -22.65 -10.82
C SER A 415 -0.82 -24.16 -10.72
N ALA A 416 -1.50 -24.57 -9.63
CA ALA A 416 -1.94 -25.94 -9.43
C ALA A 416 -3.02 -26.41 -10.46
N GLY A 417 -3.47 -25.54 -11.38
CA GLY A 417 -4.44 -25.88 -12.42
C GLY A 417 -5.83 -26.17 -11.88
N VAL A 418 -6.20 -25.53 -10.76
CA VAL A 418 -7.52 -25.69 -10.14
C VAL A 418 -8.56 -24.96 -10.98
N GLU A 419 -9.59 -25.68 -11.41
CA GLU A 419 -10.69 -25.14 -12.22
C GLU A 419 -11.99 -24.94 -11.40
N ARG A 420 -12.04 -25.49 -10.19
CA ARG A 420 -13.19 -25.39 -9.29
C ARG A 420 -12.76 -25.40 -7.83
N VAL A 421 -13.42 -24.60 -7.01
CA VAL A 421 -13.33 -24.69 -5.54
C VAL A 421 -14.64 -25.19 -4.97
N SER A 422 -14.56 -26.14 -4.03
CA SER A 422 -15.67 -26.54 -3.18
C SER A 422 -15.44 -25.96 -1.79
N LEU A 423 -16.22 -24.95 -1.42
CA LEU A 423 -16.22 -24.31 -0.12
C LEU A 423 -16.98 -25.18 0.87
N ASP A 424 -16.30 -25.62 1.93
CA ASP A 424 -16.85 -26.36 3.07
C ASP A 424 -16.78 -25.46 4.30
N LEU A 425 -17.87 -24.72 4.55
CA LEU A 425 -18.00 -23.78 5.65
C LEU A 425 -18.57 -24.53 6.85
N ARG A 426 -17.90 -24.45 7.99
CA ARG A 426 -18.21 -25.21 9.21
C ARG A 426 -18.42 -24.29 10.39
N ASN A 427 -19.18 -24.78 11.38
CA ASN A 427 -19.42 -24.08 12.65
C ASN A 427 -19.98 -22.67 12.45
N LEU A 428 -20.78 -22.45 11.40
CA LEU A 428 -21.47 -21.19 11.16
C LEU A 428 -22.40 -20.87 12.34
N PRO A 429 -22.56 -19.58 12.69
CA PRO A 429 -23.33 -19.17 13.86
C PRO A 429 -24.85 -19.36 13.72
N TRP A 430 -25.35 -19.77 12.54
CA TRP A 430 -26.77 -19.85 12.19
C TRP A 430 -27.22 -21.29 11.90
N ALA A 431 -27.08 -22.19 12.87
CA ALA A 431 -27.52 -23.58 12.72
C ALA A 431 -29.03 -23.68 12.41
N ASP A 432 -29.40 -24.56 11.48
CA ASP A 432 -30.79 -24.79 11.00
C ASP A 432 -31.49 -23.51 10.47
N ALA A 433 -30.70 -22.55 9.96
CA ALA A 433 -31.21 -21.32 9.38
C ALA A 433 -31.15 -21.33 7.84
N THR A 434 -32.02 -20.53 7.22
CA THR A 434 -31.85 -20.12 5.83
C THR A 434 -31.22 -18.74 5.81
N VAL A 435 -30.03 -18.62 5.23
CA VAL A 435 -29.29 -17.36 5.09
C VAL A 435 -29.25 -16.92 3.63
N GLN A 436 -28.95 -15.65 3.38
CA GLN A 436 -28.78 -15.12 2.02
C GLN A 436 -27.31 -15.22 1.62
N ALA A 437 -27.05 -15.86 0.49
CA ALA A 437 -25.73 -15.91 -0.14
C ALA A 437 -25.66 -14.96 -1.33
N THR A 438 -24.65 -14.10 -1.34
CA THR A 438 -24.29 -13.25 -2.48
C THR A 438 -22.88 -13.56 -2.93
N VAL A 439 -22.65 -13.72 -4.23
CA VAL A 439 -21.32 -13.90 -4.81
C VAL A 439 -21.01 -12.71 -5.69
N THR A 440 -19.97 -11.96 -5.35
CA THR A 440 -19.47 -10.84 -6.17
C THR A 440 -18.16 -11.24 -6.83
N SER A 441 -18.08 -11.11 -8.15
CA SER A 441 -16.86 -11.43 -8.91
C SER A 441 -15.99 -10.19 -9.18
N LEU A 442 -14.75 -10.43 -9.58
CA LEU A 442 -13.81 -9.40 -10.01
C LEU A 442 -14.32 -8.54 -11.18
N SER A 443 -15.14 -9.11 -12.07
CA SER A 443 -15.75 -8.37 -13.19
C SER A 443 -16.90 -7.46 -12.76
N GLY A 444 -17.29 -7.49 -11.48
CA GLY A 444 -18.41 -6.75 -10.92
C GLY A 444 -19.75 -7.46 -11.12
N ALA A 445 -19.76 -8.72 -11.57
CA ALA A 445 -20.98 -9.51 -11.60
C ALA A 445 -21.38 -9.89 -10.17
N ILE A 446 -22.67 -9.75 -9.87
CA ILE A 446 -23.25 -10.09 -8.57
C ILE A 446 -24.31 -11.16 -8.81
N GLU A 447 -24.15 -12.31 -8.15
CA GLU A 447 -25.13 -13.39 -8.14
C GLU A 447 -25.79 -13.48 -6.76
N GLY A 448 -27.13 -13.50 -6.75
CA GLY A 448 -27.92 -13.45 -5.52
C GLY A 448 -28.45 -12.05 -5.18
N PRO A 449 -28.89 -11.80 -3.94
CA PRO A 449 -28.91 -12.76 -2.83
C PRO A 449 -29.80 -13.97 -3.12
N SER A 450 -29.32 -15.17 -2.79
CA SER A 450 -30.06 -16.43 -2.94
C SER A 450 -30.15 -17.14 -1.59
N PRO A 451 -31.32 -17.74 -1.24
CA PRO A 451 -31.45 -18.47 0.01
C PRO A 451 -30.62 -19.76 -0.03
N VAL A 452 -29.81 -19.99 0.99
CA VAL A 452 -29.04 -21.22 1.21
C VAL A 452 -29.31 -21.76 2.61
N ALA A 453 -29.44 -23.08 2.73
CA ALA A 453 -29.71 -23.74 4.00
C ALA A 453 -28.39 -24.07 4.71
N VAL A 454 -28.28 -23.64 5.97
CA VAL A 454 -27.22 -24.07 6.89
C VAL A 454 -27.71 -25.30 7.63
N SER A 455 -26.87 -26.34 7.71
CA SER A 455 -27.26 -27.59 8.38
C SER A 455 -27.47 -27.40 9.89
N GLU A 456 -28.02 -28.42 10.55
CA GLU A 456 -28.16 -28.47 12.01
C GLU A 456 -26.78 -28.35 12.71
N GLU A 457 -25.72 -28.87 12.08
CA GLU A 457 -24.34 -28.75 12.55
C GLU A 457 -23.66 -27.43 12.17
N GLY A 458 -24.41 -26.44 11.65
CA GLY A 458 -23.85 -25.16 11.23
C GLY A 458 -22.96 -25.26 10.00
N SER A 459 -23.23 -26.21 9.09
CA SER A 459 -22.40 -26.45 7.91
C SER A 459 -23.09 -26.01 6.62
N LEU A 460 -22.31 -25.46 5.68
CA LEU A 460 -22.76 -25.08 4.34
C LEU A 460 -21.70 -25.46 3.31
N ARG A 461 -22.13 -25.99 2.16
CA ARG A 461 -21.27 -26.26 1.01
C ARG A 461 -21.68 -25.50 -0.22
N MET A 462 -20.70 -24.93 -0.91
CA MET A 462 -20.90 -24.18 -2.15
C MET A 462 -19.76 -24.47 -3.12
N ASP A 463 -20.08 -24.66 -4.40
CA ASP A 463 -19.09 -24.85 -5.45
C ASP A 463 -18.97 -23.60 -6.31
N LEU A 464 -17.74 -23.18 -6.61
CA LEU A 464 -17.43 -22.04 -7.45
C LEU A 464 -16.54 -22.48 -8.61
N ALA A 465 -16.91 -22.12 -9.84
CA ALA A 465 -16.02 -22.23 -10.99
C ALA A 465 -14.88 -21.21 -10.86
N LEU A 466 -13.65 -21.65 -11.16
CA LEU A 466 -12.45 -20.89 -10.87
C LEU A 466 -11.66 -20.66 -12.17
N GLU A 467 -12.08 -19.67 -12.93
CA GLU A 467 -11.36 -19.24 -14.14
C GLU A 467 -9.99 -18.61 -13.77
N PRO A 468 -8.99 -18.64 -14.65
CA PRO A 468 -7.75 -17.89 -14.45
C PRO A 468 -8.02 -16.40 -14.23
N GLN A 469 -7.26 -15.78 -13.31
CA GLN A 469 -7.40 -14.36 -12.95
C GLN A 469 -8.77 -13.99 -12.36
N SER A 470 -9.39 -14.92 -11.62
CA SER A 470 -10.67 -14.68 -10.95
C SER A 470 -10.51 -14.32 -9.48
N VAL A 471 -11.45 -13.52 -8.97
CA VAL A 471 -11.62 -13.24 -7.55
C VAL A 471 -13.11 -13.29 -7.26
N PHE A 472 -13.49 -13.95 -6.17
CA PHE A 472 -14.87 -14.05 -5.70
C PHE A 472 -14.94 -13.69 -4.23
N LEU A 473 -15.87 -12.81 -3.88
CA LEU A 473 -16.31 -12.59 -2.51
C LEU A 473 -17.67 -13.27 -2.32
N VAL A 474 -17.69 -14.31 -1.51
CA VAL A 474 -18.94 -14.94 -1.05
C VAL A 474 -19.33 -14.29 0.27
N GLU A 475 -20.54 -13.74 0.34
CA GLU A 475 -21.09 -13.15 1.55
C GLU A 475 -22.34 -13.91 1.98
N LEU A 476 -22.36 -14.34 3.23
CA LEU A 476 -23.49 -14.98 3.89
C LEU A 476 -24.03 -14.04 4.96
N THR A 477 -25.31 -13.70 4.87
CA THR A 477 -26.01 -12.83 5.82
C THR A 477 -27.27 -13.54 6.29
N ALA A 478 -27.43 -13.68 7.61
CA ALA A 478 -28.61 -14.29 8.22
C ALA A 478 -29.89 -13.44 8.09
#